data_AF-A0A7W2A4R2-F1
#
_entry.id   AF-A0A7W2A4R2-F1
#
_cell.length_a   1.000
_cell.length_b   1.000
_cell.length_c   1.000
_cell.angle_alpha   90.00
_cell.angle_beta   90.00
_cell.angle_gamma   90.00
#
_symmetry.space_group_name_H-M   'P 1'
#
loop_
_entity.id
_entity.type
_entity.pdbx_description
1 polymer ?
#
loop_
_entity_poly.entity_id
_entity_poly.type
_entity_poly.pdbx_seq_one_letter_code
_entity_poly.pdbx_strand_id
1 'polypeptide(L)'
;MTADLQTNEILIFSDQSHAPEAHTSLRRAAIFHQYGRLAIADFPGTVTQSPAPETTPSAELTLTESLGRRAFERRNSAAAQAMKVDRAWQGLSWEGGVAGGPGPIHPPGHAVVVDRPLGLAPLATAPLSARLTGRVAVGLIIVSGNQPHLTFSTEDQTLVVAEVQNGLSFLANEAPRKDVTFVHDIEILTVDAPETTSGDDFDAYEAPWRDAALAQLGYAPDEAGSLAYAEALRQKHGTDWAYLAFFTKYRLGHFAYARLGGPRLVMHFDNDGWGPDQIDRVFAHETGHIFNAPDEYAQSGCNCSGAWGHFGEPNRNCATCAPDGGVKCIMQSNDWAMCDATRLHLGYTGLPGKPDEVPIA
;
A
#
# COMPACT_ATOMS: atom_id res chain seq x y z
N MET A 1 -18.82 13.07 -0.97
CA MET A 1 -18.89 11.81 -0.19
C MET A 1 -17.54 11.13 -0.37
N THR A 2 -16.89 10.83 0.74
CA THR A 2 -15.55 10.23 0.84
C THR A 2 -15.65 8.73 0.53
N ALA A 3 -15.06 8.27 -0.58
CA ALA A 3 -15.21 6.88 -1.03
C ALA A 3 -14.59 5.86 -0.05
N ASP A 4 -13.64 6.30 0.78
CA ASP A 4 -13.05 5.55 1.89
C ASP A 4 -14.01 5.26 3.06
N LEU A 5 -15.16 5.95 3.13
CA LEU A 5 -16.19 5.70 4.15
C LEU A 5 -17.36 4.85 3.63
N GLN A 6 -17.33 4.46 2.35
CA GLN A 6 -18.44 3.77 1.69
C GLN A 6 -18.20 2.27 1.49
N THR A 7 -17.22 1.68 2.18
CA THR A 7 -16.97 0.25 2.08
C THR A 7 -18.00 -0.51 2.92
N ASN A 8 -18.75 -1.41 2.28
CA ASN A 8 -19.63 -2.34 2.98
C ASN A 8 -18.83 -3.61 3.28
N GLU A 9 -17.80 -3.52 4.10
CA GLU A 9 -16.94 -4.67 4.38
C GLU A 9 -17.38 -5.43 5.63
N ILE A 10 -17.21 -6.75 5.61
CA ILE A 10 -17.44 -7.62 6.77
C ILE A 10 -16.18 -8.40 7.10
N LEU A 11 -16.01 -8.69 8.40
CA LEU A 11 -14.95 -9.53 8.90
C LEU A 11 -15.44 -10.98 9.01
N ILE A 12 -14.73 -11.91 8.38
CA ILE A 12 -15.06 -13.33 8.32
C ILE A 12 -13.91 -14.12 8.96
N PHE A 13 -14.26 -15.14 9.73
CA PHE A 13 -13.30 -16.07 10.32
C PHE A 13 -13.52 -17.49 9.77
N SER A 14 -12.43 -18.17 9.41
CA SER A 14 -12.44 -19.57 8.98
C SER A 14 -11.93 -20.49 10.09
N ASP A 15 -12.60 -21.62 10.29
CA ASP A 15 -12.14 -22.70 11.18
C ASP A 15 -11.06 -23.58 10.52
N GLN A 16 -10.94 -23.52 9.19
CA GLN A 16 -9.86 -24.14 8.43
C GLN A 16 -8.59 -23.32 8.56
N SER A 17 -7.42 -23.96 8.46
CA SER A 17 -6.11 -23.31 8.61
C SER A 17 -5.84 -22.15 7.64
N HIS A 18 -6.73 -21.91 6.66
CA HIS A 18 -6.70 -20.80 5.71
C HIS A 18 -8.10 -20.13 5.65
N ALA A 19 -8.12 -18.82 5.35
CA ALA A 19 -9.35 -18.07 5.13
C ALA A 19 -10.27 -18.75 4.08
N PRO A 20 -11.60 -18.56 4.14
CA PRO A 20 -12.51 -19.29 3.29
C PRO A 20 -12.27 -18.91 1.83
N GLU A 21 -11.86 -19.86 1.00
CA GLU A 21 -11.87 -19.66 -0.45
C GLU A 21 -13.32 -19.50 -0.92
N ALA A 22 -13.53 -18.72 -1.97
CA ALA A 22 -14.84 -18.46 -2.57
C ALA A 22 -15.42 -19.71 -3.30
N HIS A 23 -15.56 -20.83 -2.61
CA HIS A 23 -16.10 -22.07 -3.16
C HIS A 23 -17.23 -22.58 -2.28
N THR A 24 -18.45 -22.09 -2.54
CA THR A 24 -19.69 -22.88 -2.76
C THR A 24 -20.93 -21.97 -2.72
N SER A 25 -21.58 -21.82 -3.88
CA SER A 25 -23.02 -21.55 -4.13
C SER A 25 -23.82 -20.45 -3.38
N LEU A 26 -23.27 -19.71 -2.44
CA LEU A 26 -23.88 -18.51 -1.86
C LEU A 26 -23.10 -17.30 -2.35
N ARG A 27 -23.81 -16.26 -2.81
CA ARG A 27 -23.27 -15.08 -3.53
C ARG A 27 -21.89 -14.66 -2.99
N ARG A 28 -20.86 -14.88 -3.82
CA ARG A 28 -19.43 -14.75 -3.52
C ARG A 28 -19.07 -13.29 -3.22
N ALA A 29 -19.02 -12.92 -1.95
CA ALA A 29 -18.39 -11.68 -1.52
C ALA A 29 -16.92 -11.66 -1.97
N ALA A 30 -16.46 -10.58 -2.61
CA ALA A 30 -15.06 -10.45 -3.01
C ALA A 30 -14.19 -10.28 -1.77
N ILE A 31 -13.13 -11.06 -1.62
CA ILE A 31 -12.23 -10.95 -0.48
C ILE A 31 -11.16 -9.92 -0.81
N PHE A 32 -11.13 -8.80 -0.08
CA PHE A 32 -10.13 -7.76 -0.26
C PHE A 32 -8.88 -8.01 0.59
N HIS A 33 -9.05 -8.55 1.80
CA HIS A 33 -7.93 -8.81 2.71
C HIS A 33 -7.97 -10.21 3.27
N GLN A 34 -6.78 -10.79 3.44
CA GLN A 34 -6.58 -12.04 4.16
C GLN A 34 -5.44 -11.86 5.17
N TYR A 35 -5.71 -12.18 6.43
CA TYR A 35 -4.77 -12.20 7.55
C TYR A 35 -4.82 -13.62 8.16
N GLY A 36 -4.08 -14.57 7.59
CA GLY A 36 -4.16 -15.97 8.02
C GLY A 36 -5.56 -16.57 7.83
N ARG A 37 -6.23 -16.89 8.95
CA ARG A 37 -7.61 -17.43 9.00
C ARG A 37 -8.70 -16.36 8.92
N LEU A 38 -8.33 -15.10 9.04
CA LEU A 38 -9.23 -13.96 8.99
C LEU A 38 -9.29 -13.39 7.58
N ALA A 39 -10.49 -13.06 7.11
CA ALA A 39 -10.70 -12.37 5.84
C ALA A 39 -11.60 -11.15 6.02
N ILE A 40 -11.41 -10.16 5.17
CA ILE A 40 -12.31 -9.01 5.02
C ILE A 40 -12.85 -9.03 3.60
N ALA A 41 -14.16 -9.02 3.47
CA ALA A 41 -14.84 -9.16 2.20
C ALA A 41 -15.85 -8.05 1.94
N ASP A 42 -15.98 -7.66 0.67
CA ASP A 42 -17.01 -6.75 0.18
C ASP A 42 -18.39 -7.41 0.27
N PHE A 43 -19.26 -6.81 1.05
CA PHE A 43 -20.61 -7.28 1.31
C PHE A 43 -21.62 -6.38 0.57
N PRO A 44 -22.27 -6.88 -0.50
CA PRO A 44 -23.17 -6.06 -1.33
C PRO A 44 -24.53 -5.74 -0.67
N GLY A 45 -24.70 -6.01 0.63
CA GLY A 45 -25.92 -5.71 1.40
C GLY A 45 -25.74 -4.60 2.43
N THR A 46 -26.82 -4.17 3.08
CA THR A 46 -26.76 -3.21 4.18
C THR A 46 -26.31 -3.92 5.45
N VAL A 47 -25.08 -3.69 5.90
CA VAL A 47 -24.59 -4.22 7.18
C VAL A 47 -24.86 -3.18 8.25
N THR A 48 -25.87 -3.38 9.09
CA THR A 48 -26.04 -2.64 10.35
C THR A 48 -24.99 -3.14 11.33
N GLN A 49 -23.74 -2.72 11.15
CA GLN A 49 -22.54 -3.18 11.88
C GLN A 49 -22.28 -4.68 11.73
N SER A 50 -21.10 -5.04 11.21
CA SER A 50 -20.68 -6.44 11.21
C SER A 50 -20.59 -6.87 12.68
N PRO A 51 -21.41 -7.83 13.16
CA PRO A 51 -21.20 -8.35 14.49
C PRO A 51 -19.79 -8.95 14.51
N ALA A 52 -19.03 -8.66 15.57
CA ALA A 52 -17.84 -9.45 15.87
C ALA A 52 -18.24 -10.93 15.80
N PRO A 53 -17.44 -11.82 15.18
CA PRO A 53 -17.84 -13.21 15.01
C PRO A 53 -18.30 -13.79 16.34
N GLU A 54 -19.51 -14.38 16.37
CA GLU A 54 -20.16 -14.90 17.58
C GLU A 54 -19.32 -15.98 18.30
N THR A 55 -18.35 -16.56 17.59
CA THR A 55 -17.39 -17.50 18.12
C THR A 55 -16.00 -16.87 18.14
N THR A 56 -15.55 -16.45 19.32
CA THR A 56 -14.12 -16.25 19.58
C THR A 56 -13.39 -17.54 19.18
N PRO A 57 -12.35 -17.48 18.34
CA PRO A 57 -11.60 -18.67 17.96
C PRO A 57 -11.13 -19.39 19.22
N SER A 58 -11.30 -20.72 19.29
CA SER A 58 -10.86 -21.50 20.46
C SER A 58 -9.33 -21.54 20.60
N ALA A 59 -8.61 -21.09 19.57
CA ALA A 59 -7.15 -21.00 19.51
C ALA A 59 -6.72 -19.53 19.45
N GLU A 60 -5.58 -19.22 20.06
CA GLU A 60 -4.97 -17.88 20.04
C GLU A 60 -4.78 -17.39 18.60
N LEU A 61 -5.01 -16.08 18.39
CA LEU A 61 -4.78 -15.43 17.10
C LEU A 61 -3.28 -15.23 16.89
N THR A 62 -2.81 -15.43 15.66
CA THR A 62 -1.44 -15.00 15.31
C THR A 62 -1.31 -13.47 15.38
N LEU A 63 -0.09 -12.96 15.37
CA LEU A 63 0.17 -11.52 15.34
C LEU A 63 -0.58 -10.84 14.19
N THR A 64 -0.44 -11.39 12.98
CA THR A 64 -1.08 -10.90 11.75
C THR A 64 -2.61 -10.91 11.86
N GLU A 65 -3.19 -11.99 12.38
CA GLU A 65 -4.65 -12.09 12.60
C GLU A 65 -5.15 -11.07 13.62
N SER A 66 -4.43 -10.92 14.74
CA SER A 66 -4.76 -9.99 15.82
C SER A 66 -4.70 -8.53 15.36
N LEU A 67 -3.64 -8.16 14.62
CA LEU A 67 -3.51 -6.82 14.06
C LEU A 67 -4.56 -6.55 12.98
N GLY A 68 -4.78 -7.48 12.05
CA GLY A 68 -5.79 -7.32 11.00
C GLY A 68 -7.20 -7.11 11.56
N ARG A 69 -7.55 -7.85 12.63
CA ARG A 69 -8.82 -7.68 13.36
C ARG A 69 -8.92 -6.32 14.06
N ARG A 70 -7.91 -5.95 14.87
CA ARG A 70 -7.92 -4.68 15.62
C ARG A 70 -7.93 -3.48 14.68
N ALA A 71 -7.23 -3.58 13.55
CA ALA A 71 -7.24 -2.57 12.49
C ALA A 71 -8.64 -2.40 11.90
N PHE A 72 -9.34 -3.50 11.60
CA PHE A 72 -10.71 -3.47 11.12
C PHE A 72 -11.67 -2.85 12.14
N GLU A 73 -11.58 -3.26 13.40
CA GLU A 73 -12.37 -2.69 14.50
C GLU A 73 -12.10 -1.19 14.65
N ARG A 74 -10.83 -0.76 14.59
CA ARG A 74 -10.44 0.65 14.68
C ARG A 74 -11.05 1.48 13.56
N ARG A 75 -10.87 1.09 12.29
CA ARG A 75 -11.35 1.89 11.14
C ARG A 75 -12.88 1.98 11.09
N ASN A 76 -13.58 0.98 11.64
CA ASN A 76 -15.04 0.98 11.75
C ASN A 76 -15.57 1.64 13.02
N SER A 77 -14.71 2.13 13.91
CA SER A 77 -15.15 2.87 15.10
C SER A 77 -15.75 4.22 14.73
N ALA A 78 -16.72 4.69 15.51
CA ALA A 78 -17.35 5.99 15.31
C ALA A 78 -16.33 7.14 15.34
N ALA A 79 -15.28 7.03 16.17
CA ALA A 79 -14.22 8.02 16.25
C ALA A 79 -13.39 8.08 14.95
N ALA A 80 -12.95 6.93 14.43
CA ALA A 80 -12.19 6.89 13.18
C ALA A 80 -13.05 7.39 12.00
N GLN A 81 -14.31 6.96 11.92
CA GLN A 81 -15.24 7.44 10.88
C GLN A 81 -15.43 8.96 10.95
N ALA A 82 -15.60 9.53 12.15
CA ALA A 82 -15.72 10.97 12.32
C ALA A 82 -14.47 11.72 11.83
N MET A 83 -13.28 11.22 12.12
CA MET A 83 -12.01 11.80 11.65
C MET A 83 -11.89 11.76 10.12
N LYS A 84 -12.41 10.72 9.46
CA LYS A 84 -12.38 10.60 7.99
C LYS A 84 -13.46 11.46 7.31
N VAL A 85 -14.57 11.77 7.99
CA VAL A 85 -15.58 12.71 7.47
C VAL A 85 -15.03 14.13 7.43
N ASP A 86 -14.40 14.57 8.53
CA ASP A 86 -13.80 15.89 8.66
C ASP A 86 -12.28 15.81 8.49
N ARG A 87 -11.87 15.11 7.42
CA ARG A 87 -10.46 14.82 7.17
C ARG A 87 -9.70 16.11 6.97
N ALA A 88 -8.70 16.35 7.83
CA ALA A 88 -7.79 17.47 7.66
C ALA A 88 -7.21 17.46 6.24
N TRP A 89 -7.14 18.64 5.61
CA TRP A 89 -6.53 18.80 4.28
C TRP A 89 -7.25 18.08 3.13
N GLN A 90 -8.52 17.68 3.33
CA GLN A 90 -9.31 17.06 2.27
C GLN A 90 -9.42 17.98 1.04
N GLY A 91 -9.18 17.40 -0.15
CA GLY A 91 -9.24 18.10 -1.43
C GLY A 91 -8.02 18.96 -1.78
N LEU A 92 -7.03 19.04 -0.88
CA LEU A 92 -5.73 19.65 -1.18
C LEU A 92 -4.85 18.67 -1.97
N SER A 93 -4.07 19.21 -2.89
CA SER A 93 -3.09 18.45 -3.68
C SER A 93 -1.75 18.34 -2.93
N TRP A 94 -0.89 17.45 -3.42
CA TRP A 94 0.47 17.24 -2.93
C TRP A 94 1.42 18.44 -3.04
N GLU A 95 0.96 19.47 -3.73
CA GLU A 95 1.72 20.65 -4.12
C GLU A 95 1.98 21.64 -2.97
N GLY A 96 2.02 21.17 -1.72
CA GLY A 96 2.05 21.98 -0.50
C GLY A 96 2.89 23.26 -0.60
N GLY A 97 2.30 24.39 -0.19
CA GLY A 97 2.97 25.70 -0.12
C GLY A 97 2.10 26.90 -0.51
N VAL A 98 1.11 26.73 -1.41
CA VAL A 98 0.17 27.79 -1.80
C VAL A 98 -1.31 27.41 -1.62
N ALA A 99 -1.61 26.11 -1.50
CA ALA A 99 -2.99 25.59 -1.36
C ALA A 99 -3.39 25.24 0.09
N GLY A 100 -2.55 25.49 1.09
CA GLY A 100 -2.94 25.43 2.51
C GLY A 100 -2.77 24.09 3.25
N GLY A 101 -2.07 23.09 2.68
CA GLY A 101 -1.67 21.87 3.40
C GLY A 101 -0.38 22.07 4.21
N PRO A 102 0.00 21.13 5.11
CA PRO A 102 1.28 21.20 5.81
C PRO A 102 2.41 21.22 4.78
N GLY A 103 3.34 22.17 4.93
CA GLY A 103 4.54 22.24 4.10
C GLY A 103 5.48 21.07 4.42
N PRO A 104 6.30 20.61 3.47
CA PRO A 104 7.10 19.42 3.68
C PRO A 104 8.08 19.62 4.84
N ILE A 105 8.14 18.63 5.72
CA ILE A 105 9.15 18.47 6.79
C ILE A 105 10.48 17.99 6.18
N HIS A 106 10.46 17.50 4.93
CA HIS A 106 11.62 16.94 4.21
C HIS A 106 12.11 17.82 3.03
N PRO A 107 13.36 17.66 2.56
CA PRO A 107 13.96 18.55 1.56
C PRO A 107 13.18 18.56 0.23
N PRO A 108 12.89 19.75 -0.34
CA PRO A 108 12.22 19.84 -1.63
C PRO A 108 13.12 19.36 -2.78
N GLY A 109 12.53 18.69 -3.78
CA GLY A 109 13.12 18.58 -5.12
C GLY A 109 13.70 17.22 -5.55
N HIS A 110 13.42 16.13 -4.84
CA HIS A 110 13.78 14.78 -5.30
C HIS A 110 12.51 14.05 -5.78
N ALA A 111 12.58 13.42 -6.95
CA ALA A 111 11.50 12.57 -7.44
C ALA A 111 11.19 11.50 -6.40
N VAL A 112 9.90 11.27 -6.14
CA VAL A 112 9.37 10.34 -5.11
C VAL A 112 9.56 8.88 -5.54
N VAL A 113 9.98 8.67 -6.78
CA VAL A 113 10.22 7.36 -7.39
C VAL A 113 11.72 7.11 -7.51
N VAL A 114 12.20 6.01 -6.90
CA VAL A 114 13.56 5.52 -7.14
C VAL A 114 13.55 4.67 -8.41
N ASP A 115 14.11 5.22 -9.49
CA ASP A 115 14.27 4.51 -10.75
C ASP A 115 14.95 3.15 -10.55
N ARG A 116 14.59 2.18 -11.39
CA ARG A 116 15.38 0.94 -11.50
C ARG A 116 16.77 1.31 -12.02
N PRO A 117 17.87 0.92 -11.34
CA PRO A 117 19.21 1.16 -11.86
C PRO A 117 19.35 0.57 -13.27
N LEU A 118 19.74 1.41 -14.24
CA LEU A 118 20.11 0.97 -15.58
C LEU A 118 21.29 -0.01 -15.46
N GLY A 119 21.09 -1.27 -15.84
CA GLY A 119 22.15 -2.29 -15.84
C GLY A 119 21.92 -3.52 -14.96
N LEU A 120 20.81 -3.60 -14.21
CA LEU A 120 20.40 -4.87 -13.62
C LEU A 120 19.88 -5.79 -14.73
N ALA A 121 20.52 -6.96 -14.89
CA ALA A 121 20.08 -8.01 -15.78
C ALA A 121 18.56 -8.26 -15.61
N PRO A 122 17.84 -8.67 -16.68
CA PRO A 122 16.48 -9.15 -16.52
C PRO A 122 16.47 -10.19 -15.40
N LEU A 123 15.61 -10.00 -14.40
CA LEU A 123 15.41 -11.04 -13.39
C LEU A 123 15.03 -12.32 -14.16
N ALA A 124 15.78 -13.39 -13.95
CA ALA A 124 15.48 -14.69 -14.54
C ALA A 124 14.17 -15.29 -13.99
N THR A 125 13.62 -14.66 -12.94
CA THR A 125 12.35 -14.96 -12.29
C THR A 125 11.24 -14.02 -12.76
N ALA A 126 10.00 -14.52 -12.79
CA ALA A 126 8.83 -13.71 -13.11
C ALA A 126 8.75 -12.48 -12.17
N PRO A 127 8.35 -11.30 -12.68
CA PRO A 127 8.26 -10.07 -11.88
C PRO A 127 7.38 -10.26 -10.66
N LEU A 128 7.71 -9.56 -9.57
CA LEU A 128 6.96 -9.64 -8.30
C LEU A 128 5.69 -8.78 -8.30
N SER A 129 5.56 -7.82 -9.21
CA SER A 129 4.42 -6.89 -9.25
C SER A 129 4.14 -6.36 -10.67
N ALA A 130 3.85 -7.25 -11.63
CA ALA A 130 3.61 -6.84 -13.01
C ALA A 130 2.27 -6.12 -13.21
N ARG A 131 1.26 -6.45 -12.40
CA ARG A 131 -0.07 -5.83 -12.41
C ARG A 131 -0.83 -6.14 -11.12
N LEU A 132 -1.77 -5.28 -10.76
CA LEU A 132 -2.58 -5.41 -9.56
C LEU A 132 -3.83 -6.27 -9.82
N THR A 133 -3.67 -7.59 -9.78
CA THR A 133 -4.76 -8.57 -10.01
C THR A 133 -4.52 -9.83 -9.17
N GLY A 134 -5.53 -10.64 -8.94
CA GLY A 134 -5.38 -11.91 -8.23
C GLY A 134 -4.97 -11.70 -6.78
N ARG A 135 -4.09 -12.57 -6.27
CA ARG A 135 -3.61 -12.51 -4.89
C ARG A 135 -2.26 -11.80 -4.82
N VAL A 136 -2.14 -10.85 -3.90
CA VAL A 136 -0.92 -10.04 -3.68
C VAL A 136 -0.46 -10.23 -2.24
N ALA A 137 0.74 -10.79 -2.03
CA ALA A 137 1.32 -10.84 -0.69
C ALA A 137 1.88 -9.45 -0.31
N VAL A 138 1.49 -8.95 0.86
CA VAL A 138 1.97 -7.68 1.43
C VAL A 138 2.73 -7.99 2.70
N GLY A 139 4.06 -7.95 2.63
CA GLY A 139 4.91 -8.01 3.81
C GLY A 139 4.98 -6.65 4.46
N LEU A 140 4.23 -6.44 5.55
CA LEU A 140 4.23 -5.18 6.28
C LEU A 140 5.21 -5.28 7.46
N ILE A 141 6.32 -4.55 7.38
CA ILE A 141 7.37 -4.54 8.41
C ILE A 141 7.35 -3.21 9.14
N ILE A 142 6.96 -3.23 10.40
CA ILE A 142 6.95 -2.04 11.27
C ILE A 142 8.25 -2.05 12.09
N VAL A 143 9.14 -1.11 11.79
CA VAL A 143 10.50 -1.05 12.36
C VAL A 143 10.58 0.05 13.41
N SER A 144 10.82 -0.36 14.66
CA SER A 144 11.13 0.52 15.79
C SER A 144 12.63 0.62 16.02
N GLY A 145 13.08 1.77 16.52
CA GLY A 145 14.41 1.94 17.10
C GLY A 145 14.39 1.90 18.63
N ASN A 146 15.56 1.73 19.24
CA ASN A 146 15.73 1.69 20.70
C ASN A 146 15.49 3.05 21.41
N GLN A 147 15.48 4.16 20.66
CA GLN A 147 15.20 5.48 21.22
C GLN A 147 13.70 5.71 21.33
N PRO A 148 13.20 6.40 22.39
CA PRO A 148 11.76 6.58 22.61
C PRO A 148 11.00 7.20 21.43
N HIS A 149 11.59 8.16 20.70
CA HIS A 149 10.95 8.78 19.53
C HIS A 149 10.88 7.87 18.31
N LEU A 150 11.67 6.81 18.27
CA LEU A 150 11.71 5.82 17.18
C LEU A 150 10.84 4.60 17.46
N THR A 151 10.24 4.51 18.64
CA THR A 151 9.46 3.34 19.05
C THR A 151 8.01 3.47 18.62
N PHE A 152 7.46 2.41 18.02
CA PHE A 152 6.03 2.30 17.76
C PHE A 152 5.30 1.75 19.00
N SER A 153 4.28 2.47 19.44
CA SER A 153 3.33 1.94 20.41
C SER A 153 2.43 0.88 19.75
N THR A 154 1.70 0.13 20.57
CA THR A 154 0.67 -0.81 20.08
C THR A 154 -0.47 -0.09 19.34
N GLU A 155 -0.78 1.14 19.74
CA GLU A 155 -1.77 1.97 19.06
C GLU A 155 -1.25 2.43 17.69
N ASP A 156 0.02 2.82 17.60
CA ASP A 156 0.67 3.20 16.34
C ASP A 156 0.66 2.02 15.35
N GLN A 157 1.02 0.83 15.81
CA GLN A 157 1.00 -0.40 15.00
C GLN A 157 -0.41 -0.68 14.47
N THR A 158 -1.42 -0.56 15.33
CA THR A 158 -2.82 -0.79 14.94
C THR A 158 -3.30 0.26 13.95
N LEU A 159 -2.90 1.52 14.13
CA LEU A 159 -3.22 2.61 13.21
C LEU A 159 -2.58 2.39 11.84
N VAL A 160 -1.29 2.07 11.77
CA VAL A 160 -0.61 1.73 10.50
C VAL A 160 -1.37 0.64 9.75
N VAL A 161 -1.71 -0.47 10.43
CA VAL A 161 -2.41 -1.58 9.78
C VAL A 161 -3.82 -1.17 9.35
N ALA A 162 -4.53 -0.33 10.12
CA ALA A 162 -5.85 0.19 9.75
C ALA A 162 -5.81 1.07 8.50
N GLU A 163 -4.81 1.93 8.39
CA GLU A 163 -4.62 2.83 7.25
C GLU A 163 -4.19 2.07 6.00
N VAL A 164 -3.25 1.13 6.12
CA VAL A 164 -2.88 0.20 5.04
C VAL A 164 -4.10 -0.60 4.58
N GLN A 165 -4.88 -1.13 5.53
CA GLN A 165 -6.11 -1.86 5.21
C GLN A 165 -7.07 -0.97 4.42
N ASN A 166 -7.31 0.26 4.83
CA ASN A 166 -8.21 1.18 4.15
C ASN A 166 -7.76 1.56 2.73
N GLY A 167 -6.48 1.92 2.55
CA GLY A 167 -5.92 2.26 1.24
C GLY A 167 -5.98 1.10 0.26
N LEU A 168 -5.69 -0.12 0.73
CA LEU A 168 -5.76 -1.32 -0.08
C LEU A 168 -7.21 -1.76 -0.38
N SER A 169 -8.16 -1.55 0.54
CA SER A 169 -9.59 -1.78 0.25
C SER A 169 -10.05 -0.92 -0.92
N PHE A 170 -9.63 0.36 -0.97
CA PHE A 170 -9.94 1.25 -2.09
C PHE A 170 -9.39 0.70 -3.42
N LEU A 171 -8.12 0.27 -3.46
CA LEU A 171 -7.54 -0.30 -4.67
C LEU A 171 -8.26 -1.57 -5.13
N ALA A 172 -8.53 -2.51 -4.22
CA ALA A 172 -9.28 -3.72 -4.56
C ALA A 172 -10.72 -3.40 -5.03
N ASN A 173 -11.32 -2.35 -4.46
CA ASN A 173 -12.64 -1.88 -4.83
C ASN A 173 -12.66 -1.22 -6.23
N GLU A 174 -11.58 -0.57 -6.66
CA GLU A 174 -11.49 0.04 -8.00
C GLU A 174 -11.25 -0.99 -9.12
N ALA A 175 -10.85 -2.21 -8.79
CA ALA A 175 -10.71 -3.30 -9.76
C ALA A 175 -12.09 -3.65 -10.36
N PRO A 176 -12.29 -3.54 -11.70
CA PRO A 176 -13.60 -3.78 -12.32
C PRO A 176 -14.20 -5.16 -12.05
N ARG A 177 -13.34 -6.19 -11.94
CA ARG A 177 -13.77 -7.56 -11.62
C ARG A 177 -13.78 -7.89 -10.12
N LYS A 178 -13.35 -6.97 -9.26
CA LYS A 178 -13.18 -7.21 -7.80
C LYS A 178 -12.35 -8.48 -7.52
N ASP A 179 -11.32 -8.71 -8.32
CA ASP A 179 -10.49 -9.92 -8.32
C ASP A 179 -9.12 -9.70 -7.67
N VAL A 180 -9.00 -8.69 -6.80
CA VAL A 180 -7.78 -8.37 -6.05
C VAL A 180 -7.96 -8.75 -4.59
N THR A 181 -7.06 -9.59 -4.07
CA THR A 181 -6.98 -9.97 -2.66
C THR A 181 -5.57 -9.69 -2.13
N PHE A 182 -5.46 -8.87 -1.09
CA PHE A 182 -4.21 -8.64 -0.37
C PHE A 182 -4.04 -9.65 0.76
N VAL A 183 -2.98 -10.44 0.69
CA VAL A 183 -2.61 -11.43 1.71
C VAL A 183 -1.51 -10.84 2.58
N HIS A 184 -1.83 -10.55 3.84
CA HIS A 184 -0.96 -9.83 4.75
C HIS A 184 -0.02 -10.78 5.49
N ASP A 185 1.23 -10.38 5.62
CA ASP A 185 2.21 -10.95 6.55
C ASP A 185 2.85 -9.79 7.31
N ILE A 186 2.81 -9.81 8.64
CA ILE A 186 3.14 -8.64 9.45
C ILE A 186 4.24 -8.97 10.43
N GLU A 187 5.31 -8.19 10.37
CA GLU A 187 6.44 -8.26 11.28
C GLU A 187 6.57 -6.94 12.05
N ILE A 188 6.77 -7.05 13.37
CA ILE A 188 7.09 -5.89 14.23
C ILE A 188 8.47 -6.12 14.80
N LEU A 189 9.41 -5.27 14.43
CA LEU A 189 10.82 -5.42 14.76
C LEU A 189 11.31 -4.21 15.55
N THR A 190 12.22 -4.46 16.48
CA THR A 190 13.03 -3.41 17.09
C THR A 190 14.48 -3.64 16.70
N VAL A 191 15.09 -2.66 16.05
CA VAL A 191 16.47 -2.75 15.58
C VAL A 191 17.39 -1.84 16.38
N ASP A 192 18.63 -2.26 16.55
CA ASP A 192 19.71 -1.42 17.08
C ASP A 192 20.46 -0.77 15.92
N ALA A 193 19.83 0.22 15.30
CA ALA A 193 20.41 1.02 14.22
C ALA A 193 20.44 2.50 14.63
N PRO A 194 21.53 3.23 14.36
CA PRO A 194 21.58 4.67 14.58
C PRO A 194 20.65 5.40 13.61
N GLU A 195 20.08 6.50 14.06
CA GLU A 195 19.34 7.40 13.18
C GLU A 195 20.31 8.23 12.32
N THR A 196 20.16 8.15 10.99
CA THR A 196 20.94 8.96 10.06
C THR A 196 20.51 10.43 10.14
N THR A 197 21.45 11.32 10.51
CA THR A 197 21.18 12.76 10.64
C THR A 197 21.49 13.55 9.37
N SER A 198 22.31 13.01 8.47
CA SER A 198 22.69 13.58 7.17
C SER A 198 22.92 12.48 6.14
N GLY A 199 22.39 12.66 4.93
CA GLY A 199 22.58 11.76 3.79
C GLY A 199 22.31 12.50 2.48
N ASP A 200 22.87 11.99 1.39
CA ASP A 200 22.78 12.61 0.06
C ASP A 200 21.68 11.98 -0.83
N ASP A 201 21.10 10.86 -0.39
CA ASP A 201 20.04 10.13 -1.09
C ASP A 201 19.11 9.37 -0.12
N PHE A 202 18.07 8.72 -0.67
CA PHE A 202 17.12 7.92 0.10
C PHE A 202 17.78 6.75 0.84
N ASP A 203 18.72 6.06 0.20
CA ASP A 203 19.33 4.84 0.73
C ASP A 203 20.21 5.15 1.95
N ALA A 204 20.89 6.30 1.99
CA ALA A 204 21.67 6.74 3.14
C ALA A 204 20.84 6.85 4.43
N TYR A 205 19.56 7.24 4.32
CA TYR A 205 18.63 7.29 5.45
C TYR A 205 17.97 5.94 5.75
N GLU A 206 17.77 5.11 4.72
CA GLU A 206 17.02 3.86 4.82
C GLU A 206 17.87 2.67 5.26
N ALA A 207 19.06 2.52 4.67
CA ALA A 207 19.91 1.34 4.78
C ALA A 207 20.21 0.94 6.24
N PRO A 208 20.62 1.84 7.15
CA PRO A 208 21.02 1.41 8.50
C PRO A 208 19.95 0.63 9.27
N TRP A 209 18.69 1.08 9.22
CA TRP A 209 17.59 0.40 9.94
C TRP A 209 16.92 -0.68 9.09
N ARG A 210 16.81 -0.51 7.77
CA ARG A 210 16.27 -1.54 6.86
C ARG A 210 17.14 -2.79 6.89
N ASP A 211 18.45 -2.61 6.75
CA ASP A 211 19.41 -3.71 6.65
C ASP A 211 19.48 -4.48 7.97
N ALA A 212 19.38 -3.78 9.10
CA ALA A 212 19.24 -4.40 10.42
C ALA A 212 17.94 -5.20 10.56
N ALA A 213 16.81 -4.69 10.05
CA ALA A 213 15.54 -5.39 10.05
C ALA A 213 15.58 -6.65 9.17
N LEU A 214 16.13 -6.55 7.95
CA LEU A 214 16.30 -7.69 7.04
C LEU A 214 17.20 -8.77 7.65
N ALA A 215 18.29 -8.38 8.31
CA ALA A 215 19.18 -9.30 9.00
C ALA A 215 18.45 -10.06 10.14
N GLN A 216 17.60 -9.39 10.91
CA GLN A 216 16.78 -10.05 11.94
C GLN A 216 15.78 -11.05 11.33
N LEU A 217 15.26 -10.75 10.15
CA LEU A 217 14.38 -11.64 9.39
C LEU A 217 15.14 -12.78 8.67
N GLY A 218 16.47 -12.82 8.78
CA GLY A 218 17.32 -13.86 8.19
C GLY A 218 17.66 -13.65 6.71
N TYR A 219 17.48 -12.44 6.19
CA TYR A 219 17.82 -12.07 4.82
C TYR A 219 19.11 -11.25 4.76
N ALA A 220 19.67 -11.11 3.55
CA ALA A 220 20.83 -10.24 3.34
C ALA A 220 20.50 -8.79 3.75
N PRO A 221 21.43 -8.08 4.41
CA PRO A 221 21.24 -6.70 4.85
C PRO A 221 21.43 -5.72 3.68
N ASP A 222 20.63 -5.86 2.63
CA ASP A 222 20.69 -5.04 1.41
C ASP A 222 19.39 -5.14 0.56
N GLU A 223 19.39 -4.49 -0.60
CA GLU A 223 18.30 -4.56 -1.58
C GLU A 223 18.03 -5.99 -2.08
N ALA A 224 19.06 -6.84 -2.18
CA ALA A 224 18.89 -8.23 -2.60
C ALA A 224 18.15 -9.05 -1.53
N GLY A 225 18.35 -8.72 -0.25
CA GLY A 225 17.55 -9.25 0.85
C GLY A 225 16.08 -8.88 0.79
N SER A 226 15.77 -7.62 0.43
CA SER A 226 14.39 -7.16 0.21
C SER A 226 13.70 -7.96 -0.91
N LEU A 227 14.41 -8.16 -2.03
CA LEU A 227 13.93 -8.97 -3.16
C LEU A 227 13.69 -10.43 -2.73
N ALA A 228 14.65 -11.04 -2.05
CA ALA A 228 14.56 -12.42 -1.58
C ALA A 228 13.40 -12.62 -0.59
N TYR A 229 13.16 -11.64 0.29
CA TYR A 229 12.06 -11.73 1.24
C TYR A 229 10.69 -11.61 0.56
N ALA A 230 10.51 -10.67 -0.38
CA ALA A 230 9.29 -10.57 -1.16
C ALA A 230 8.98 -11.86 -1.95
N GLU A 231 10.01 -12.47 -2.55
CA GLU A 231 9.88 -13.77 -3.23
C GLU A 231 9.48 -14.90 -2.25
N ALA A 232 10.08 -14.93 -1.06
CA ALA A 232 9.74 -15.91 -0.04
C ALA A 232 8.28 -15.76 0.42
N LEU A 233 7.77 -14.53 0.56
CA LEU A 233 6.35 -14.27 0.88
C LEU A 233 5.43 -14.75 -0.24
N ARG A 234 5.78 -14.47 -1.51
CA ARG A 234 5.02 -14.97 -2.67
C ARG A 234 4.87 -16.48 -2.62
N GLN A 235 5.98 -17.19 -2.36
CA GLN A 235 6.00 -18.65 -2.28
C GLN A 235 5.26 -19.18 -1.05
N LYS A 236 5.46 -18.57 0.12
CA LYS A 236 4.80 -18.94 1.39
C LYS A 236 3.28 -18.90 1.28
N HIS A 237 2.74 -17.88 0.60
CA HIS A 237 1.31 -17.63 0.50
C HIS A 237 0.67 -18.06 -0.83
N GLY A 238 1.47 -18.58 -1.77
CA GLY A 238 1.01 -19.00 -3.09
C GLY A 238 0.32 -17.87 -3.87
N THR A 239 0.85 -16.66 -3.80
CA THR A 239 0.26 -15.47 -4.44
C THR A 239 0.82 -15.21 -5.83
N ASP A 240 0.11 -14.44 -6.64
CA ASP A 240 0.56 -14.04 -7.98
C ASP A 240 1.68 -13.00 -7.88
N TRP A 241 1.53 -12.07 -6.94
CA TRP A 241 2.41 -10.92 -6.73
C TRP A 241 2.84 -10.83 -5.27
N ALA A 242 3.93 -10.11 -5.00
CA ALA A 242 4.36 -9.80 -3.64
C ALA A 242 5.18 -8.51 -3.57
N TYR A 243 5.06 -7.78 -2.47
CA TYR A 243 5.94 -6.66 -2.15
C TYR A 243 6.07 -6.46 -0.64
N LEU A 244 7.06 -5.67 -0.25
CA LEU A 244 7.34 -5.25 1.11
C LEU A 244 6.94 -3.79 1.31
N ALA A 245 6.34 -3.51 2.46
CA ALA A 245 6.05 -2.18 2.95
C ALA A 245 6.74 -1.98 4.30
N PHE A 246 7.70 -1.07 4.36
CA PHE A 246 8.37 -0.69 5.61
C PHE A 246 7.70 0.55 6.21
N PHE A 247 7.33 0.47 7.49
CA PHE A 247 6.93 1.62 8.27
C PHE A 247 7.96 1.91 9.36
N THR A 248 8.33 3.18 9.50
CA THR A 248 9.37 3.58 10.44
C THR A 248 9.09 4.96 11.06
N LYS A 249 9.75 5.25 12.18
CA LYS A 249 9.87 6.59 12.77
C LYS A 249 11.30 7.14 12.66
N TYR A 250 12.20 6.40 12.01
CA TYR A 250 13.52 6.88 11.65
C TYR A 250 13.40 7.98 10.60
N ARG A 251 14.21 9.03 10.71
CA ARG A 251 14.33 10.04 9.64
C ARG A 251 14.53 9.39 8.27
N LEU A 252 13.71 9.81 7.31
CA LEU A 252 13.80 9.43 5.90
C LEU A 252 14.23 10.63 5.01
N GLY A 253 14.73 10.31 3.81
CA GLY A 253 14.98 11.30 2.76
C GLY A 253 13.68 11.93 2.22
N HIS A 254 12.58 11.18 2.20
CA HIS A 254 11.21 11.64 1.97
C HIS A 254 10.24 10.77 2.78
N PHE A 255 9.06 11.30 3.10
CA PHE A 255 8.14 10.66 4.05
C PHE A 255 7.48 9.37 3.51
N ALA A 256 7.38 9.22 2.20
CA ALA A 256 6.84 8.04 1.54
C ALA A 256 7.49 7.90 0.17
N TYR A 257 7.83 6.69 -0.23
CA TYR A 257 8.35 6.40 -1.57
C TYR A 257 8.27 4.91 -1.85
N ALA A 258 8.21 4.56 -3.13
CA ALA A 258 8.28 3.19 -3.59
C ALA A 258 9.27 3.02 -4.74
N ARG A 259 9.84 1.82 -4.82
CA ARG A 259 10.58 1.38 -6.00
C ARG A 259 9.56 1.11 -7.11
N LEU A 260 9.72 1.78 -8.25
CA LEU A 260 8.84 1.58 -9.39
C LEU A 260 8.94 0.13 -9.90
N GLY A 261 7.79 -0.54 -10.01
CA GLY A 261 7.74 -1.96 -10.35
C GLY A 261 8.17 -2.89 -9.21
N GLY A 262 8.23 -2.37 -7.98
CA GLY A 262 8.46 -3.13 -6.76
C GLY A 262 9.93 -3.53 -6.52
N PRO A 263 10.18 -4.32 -5.47
CA PRO A 263 9.19 -4.90 -4.56
C PRO A 263 9.11 -4.14 -3.22
N ARG A 264 9.52 -2.87 -3.13
CA ARG A 264 9.59 -2.15 -1.85
C ARG A 264 8.89 -0.79 -1.88
N LEU A 265 8.14 -0.53 -0.83
CA LEU A 265 7.60 0.76 -0.40
C LEU A 265 8.09 1.08 1.01
N VAL A 266 8.38 2.34 1.29
CA VAL A 266 8.81 2.84 2.59
C VAL A 266 7.96 4.04 2.98
N MET A 267 7.52 4.09 4.24
CA MET A 267 6.75 5.20 4.79
C MET A 267 7.17 5.57 6.21
N HIS A 268 7.19 6.88 6.48
CA HIS A 268 7.33 7.45 7.81
C HIS A 268 5.96 7.53 8.48
N PHE A 269 5.89 7.20 9.77
CA PHE A 269 4.63 7.21 10.53
C PHE A 269 3.93 8.57 10.56
N ASP A 270 4.67 9.66 10.76
CA ASP A 270 4.08 11.00 10.89
C ASP A 270 3.51 11.56 9.57
N ASN A 271 3.83 10.92 8.44
CA ASN A 271 3.30 11.27 7.12
C ASN A 271 3.50 12.76 6.77
N ASP A 272 4.72 13.27 6.94
CA ASP A 272 5.10 14.66 6.60
C ASP A 272 4.23 15.76 7.23
N GLY A 273 3.73 15.53 8.43
CA GLY A 273 2.86 16.48 9.13
C GLY A 273 1.41 16.48 8.66
N TRP A 274 1.06 15.67 7.66
CA TRP A 274 -0.34 15.33 7.34
C TRP A 274 -0.98 14.48 8.45
N GLY A 275 -0.15 13.77 9.21
CA GLY A 275 -0.55 12.94 10.33
C GLY A 275 -0.82 11.49 9.91
N PRO A 276 -0.70 10.55 10.86
CA PRO A 276 -0.80 9.12 10.59
C PRO A 276 -2.20 8.69 10.10
N ASP A 277 -3.26 9.43 10.43
CA ASP A 277 -4.62 9.15 9.93
C ASP A 277 -4.82 9.49 8.44
N GLN A 278 -3.75 9.90 7.74
CA GLN A 278 -3.73 10.16 6.30
C GLN A 278 -2.85 9.15 5.54
N ILE A 279 -2.30 8.16 6.24
CA ILE A 279 -1.43 7.13 5.64
C ILE A 279 -2.16 6.38 4.54
N ASP A 280 -3.45 6.13 4.67
CA ASP A 280 -4.22 5.33 3.72
C ASP A 280 -4.15 5.81 2.26
N ARG A 281 -4.32 7.11 2.01
CA ARG A 281 -4.25 7.70 0.66
C ARG A 281 -2.85 7.59 0.07
N VAL A 282 -1.85 7.90 0.88
CA VAL A 282 -0.43 7.79 0.49
C VAL A 282 -0.08 6.35 0.19
N PHE A 283 -0.44 5.44 1.08
CA PHE A 283 -0.14 4.02 0.91
C PHE A 283 -0.78 3.46 -0.36
N ALA A 284 -2.01 3.88 -0.69
CA ALA A 284 -2.65 3.50 -1.95
C ALA A 284 -1.91 4.07 -3.18
N HIS A 285 -1.48 5.33 -3.12
CA HIS A 285 -0.67 5.98 -4.15
C HIS A 285 0.67 5.27 -4.37
N GLU A 286 1.44 5.06 -3.30
CA GLU A 286 2.74 4.38 -3.34
C GLU A 286 2.62 2.92 -3.79
N THR A 287 1.52 2.24 -3.42
CA THR A 287 1.21 0.91 -3.95
C THR A 287 1.01 0.96 -5.47
N GLY A 288 0.52 2.07 -6.03
CA GLY A 288 0.46 2.24 -7.48
C GLY A 288 1.83 2.16 -8.16
N HIS A 289 2.86 2.77 -7.58
CA HIS A 289 4.23 2.68 -8.08
C HIS A 289 4.80 1.25 -8.02
N ILE A 290 4.44 0.46 -7.00
CA ILE A 290 4.79 -0.97 -6.94
C ILE A 290 4.34 -1.71 -8.21
N PHE A 291 3.20 -1.31 -8.78
CA PHE A 291 2.66 -1.85 -10.03
C PHE A 291 2.94 -0.96 -11.26
N ASN A 292 4.04 -0.19 -11.21
CA ASN A 292 4.59 0.58 -12.31
C ASN A 292 3.66 1.70 -12.84
N ALA A 293 2.76 2.21 -11.99
CA ALA A 293 2.04 3.45 -12.28
C ALA A 293 2.95 4.67 -12.00
N PRO A 294 3.01 5.67 -12.89
CA PRO A 294 3.77 6.89 -12.69
C PRO A 294 3.00 7.92 -11.87
N ASP A 295 3.72 8.90 -11.32
CA ASP A 295 3.11 10.12 -10.81
C ASP A 295 2.42 10.94 -11.90
N GLU A 296 1.30 11.57 -11.57
CA GLU A 296 0.50 12.35 -12.51
C GLU A 296 0.41 13.85 -12.13
N TYR A 297 0.94 14.28 -10.98
CA TYR A 297 0.98 15.71 -10.60
C TYR A 297 2.14 16.47 -11.23
N ALA A 298 2.01 17.80 -11.33
CA ALA A 298 2.96 18.63 -12.06
C ALA A 298 4.37 18.66 -11.45
N GLN A 299 4.51 18.77 -10.12
CA GLN A 299 5.84 18.82 -9.46
C GLN A 299 6.65 17.52 -9.60
N SER A 300 6.02 16.39 -9.91
CA SER A 300 6.74 15.15 -10.19
C SER A 300 7.59 15.22 -11.45
N GLY A 301 7.35 16.22 -12.31
CA GLY A 301 7.94 16.26 -13.64
C GLY A 301 7.29 15.27 -14.60
N CYS A 302 6.06 14.83 -14.32
CA CYS A 302 5.31 13.93 -15.19
C CYS A 302 5.28 14.46 -16.63
N ASN A 303 5.12 13.53 -17.59
CA ASN A 303 4.94 13.83 -18.99
C ASN A 303 3.97 12.83 -19.63
N CYS A 304 3.36 13.20 -20.76
CA CYS A 304 2.37 12.36 -21.47
C CYS A 304 3.03 11.30 -22.38
N SER A 305 4.28 10.92 -22.08
CA SER A 305 5.04 9.93 -22.84
C SER A 305 5.44 8.75 -21.95
N GLY A 306 6.36 7.93 -22.43
CA GLY A 306 6.79 6.69 -21.76
C GLY A 306 5.82 5.52 -21.97
N ALA A 307 6.17 4.40 -21.36
CA ALA A 307 5.38 3.18 -21.33
C ALA A 307 5.35 2.69 -19.88
N TRP A 308 4.17 2.74 -19.28
CA TRP A 308 3.98 2.49 -17.85
C TRP A 308 2.99 1.37 -17.61
N GLY A 309 3.13 0.70 -16.46
CA GLY A 309 2.28 -0.39 -16.07
C GLY A 309 2.32 -1.63 -16.95
N HIS A 310 1.34 -2.51 -16.74
CA HIS A 310 1.21 -3.78 -17.47
C HIS A 310 0.99 -3.62 -18.98
N PHE A 311 0.20 -2.61 -19.37
CA PHE A 311 -0.18 -2.38 -20.77
C PHE A 311 0.79 -1.46 -21.52
N GLY A 312 1.86 -0.98 -20.88
CA GLY A 312 2.81 -0.04 -21.50
C GLY A 312 2.16 1.26 -21.94
N GLU A 313 1.17 1.77 -21.20
CA GLU A 313 0.41 2.95 -21.60
C GLU A 313 1.15 4.23 -21.20
N PRO A 314 1.14 5.27 -22.06
CA PRO A 314 1.69 6.57 -21.69
C PRO A 314 0.88 7.19 -20.54
N ASN A 315 1.49 8.11 -19.81
CA ASN A 315 0.84 8.82 -18.71
C ASN A 315 -0.09 9.94 -19.22
N ARG A 316 -1.25 9.54 -19.78
CA ARG A 316 -2.21 10.48 -20.40
C ARG A 316 -2.95 11.38 -19.41
N ASN A 317 -2.82 11.14 -18.10
CA ASN A 317 -3.45 11.97 -17.07
C ASN A 317 -2.46 12.95 -16.41
N CYS A 318 -1.22 13.00 -16.88
CA CYS A 318 -0.22 13.91 -16.36
C CYS A 318 -0.66 15.38 -16.42
N ALA A 319 -0.61 16.07 -15.29
CA ALA A 319 -1.10 17.43 -15.11
C ALA A 319 -0.36 18.50 -15.95
N THR A 320 0.84 18.20 -16.45
CA THR A 320 1.63 19.14 -17.26
C THR A 320 1.21 19.20 -18.72
N CYS A 321 0.50 18.18 -19.23
CA CYS A 321 0.26 18.00 -20.66
C CYS A 321 -1.12 17.43 -21.02
N ALA A 322 -1.81 16.80 -20.07
CA ALA A 322 -3.18 16.36 -20.28
C ALA A 322 -4.10 17.59 -20.46
N PRO A 323 -5.14 17.52 -21.31
CA PRO A 323 -6.13 18.57 -21.43
C PRO A 323 -6.68 18.98 -20.05
N ASP A 324 -6.82 20.29 -19.83
CA ASP A 324 -7.28 20.89 -18.57
C ASP A 324 -6.48 20.48 -17.32
N GLY A 325 -5.25 19.98 -17.49
CA GLY A 325 -4.41 19.51 -16.39
C GLY A 325 -4.77 18.11 -15.89
N GLY A 326 -5.52 17.32 -16.68
CA GLY A 326 -5.92 15.97 -16.31
C GLY A 326 -7.07 15.94 -15.30
N VAL A 327 -7.43 14.73 -14.86
CA VAL A 327 -8.49 14.51 -13.87
C VAL A 327 -7.89 14.09 -12.53
N LYS A 328 -8.50 14.59 -11.45
CA LYS A 328 -8.14 14.24 -10.09
C LYS A 328 -8.30 12.75 -9.82
N CYS A 329 -7.25 12.11 -9.35
CA CYS A 329 -7.22 10.71 -8.94
C CYS A 329 -6.08 10.45 -7.95
N ILE A 330 -5.96 9.19 -7.51
CA ILE A 330 -4.98 8.76 -6.53
C ILE A 330 -3.53 9.04 -6.96
N MET A 331 -3.17 8.88 -8.24
CA MET A 331 -1.80 9.14 -8.72
C MET A 331 -1.53 10.61 -9.06
N GLN A 332 -2.57 11.44 -9.15
CA GLN A 332 -2.44 12.87 -9.43
C GLN A 332 -2.47 13.68 -8.15
N SER A 333 -3.59 13.70 -7.46
CA SER A 333 -3.89 14.62 -6.37
C SER A 333 -4.22 13.88 -5.08
N ASN A 334 -3.85 12.60 -5.06
CA ASN A 334 -4.14 11.68 -3.99
C ASN A 334 -5.62 11.45 -3.73
N ASP A 335 -6.51 11.93 -4.60
CA ASP A 335 -7.95 11.88 -4.36
C ASP A 335 -8.45 10.44 -4.31
N TRP A 336 -9.51 10.21 -3.52
CA TRP A 336 -10.24 8.92 -3.47
C TRP A 336 -11.04 8.69 -4.76
N ALA A 337 -10.33 8.67 -5.87
CA ALA A 337 -10.83 8.50 -7.22
C ALA A 337 -9.73 7.84 -8.06
N MET A 338 -10.15 7.09 -9.07
CA MET A 338 -9.25 6.41 -9.99
C MET A 338 -9.54 6.91 -11.41
N CYS A 339 -8.51 7.40 -12.11
CA CYS A 339 -8.62 7.80 -13.51
C CYS A 339 -8.37 6.60 -14.43
N ASP A 340 -8.78 6.70 -15.69
CA ASP A 340 -8.61 5.61 -16.65
C ASP A 340 -7.14 5.30 -16.96
N ALA A 341 -6.26 6.32 -16.93
CA ALA A 341 -4.82 6.12 -17.11
C ALA A 341 -4.26 5.24 -15.99
N THR A 342 -4.52 5.58 -14.73
CA THR A 342 -4.07 4.78 -13.59
C THR A 342 -4.64 3.36 -13.63
N ARG A 343 -5.92 3.15 -13.99
CA ARG A 343 -6.49 1.79 -14.14
C ARG A 343 -5.69 0.93 -15.13
N LEU A 344 -5.29 1.54 -16.24
CA LEU A 344 -4.45 0.90 -17.25
C LEU A 344 -3.04 0.61 -16.72
N HIS A 345 -2.44 1.55 -15.99
CA HIS A 345 -1.10 1.32 -15.44
C HIS A 345 -1.08 0.20 -14.40
N LEU A 346 -2.05 0.20 -13.48
CA LEU A 346 -2.22 -0.88 -12.51
C LEU A 346 -2.51 -2.23 -13.17
N GLY A 347 -3.00 -2.24 -14.41
CA GLY A 347 -3.22 -3.46 -15.17
C GLY A 347 -4.40 -4.30 -14.67
N TYR A 348 -5.47 -3.65 -14.20
CA TYR A 348 -6.68 -4.36 -13.76
C TYR A 348 -7.28 -5.22 -14.88
N THR A 349 -7.92 -6.33 -14.49
CA THR A 349 -8.67 -7.17 -15.43
C THR A 349 -10.04 -6.57 -15.75
N GLY A 350 -10.59 -6.94 -16.91
CA GLY A 350 -11.94 -6.52 -17.31
C GLY A 350 -12.06 -5.06 -17.75
N LEU A 351 -10.95 -4.39 -18.06
CA LEU A 351 -10.97 -3.05 -18.64
C LEU A 351 -11.47 -3.09 -20.10
N PRO A 352 -12.33 -2.15 -20.52
CA PRO A 352 -12.85 -2.11 -21.88
C PRO A 352 -11.73 -2.06 -22.94
N GLY A 353 -11.75 -2.98 -23.90
CA GLY A 353 -10.80 -3.00 -25.01
C GLY A 353 -9.37 -3.43 -24.65
N LYS A 354 -9.15 -3.96 -23.43
CA LYS A 354 -7.85 -4.52 -23.00
C LYS A 354 -7.97 -6.01 -22.70
N PRO A 355 -7.33 -6.89 -23.49
CA PRO A 355 -7.32 -8.32 -23.20
C PRO A 355 -6.48 -8.61 -21.95
N ASP A 356 -6.91 -9.59 -21.15
CA ASP A 356 -6.25 -9.93 -19.88
C ASP A 356 -4.88 -10.63 -20.06
N GLU A 357 -4.47 -10.99 -21.29
CA GLU A 357 -3.34 -11.91 -21.56
C GLU A 357 -2.14 -11.30 -22.30
N VAL A 358 -2.09 -9.99 -22.57
CA VAL A 358 -0.97 -9.41 -23.33
C VAL A 358 -0.12 -8.48 -22.48
N PRO A 359 0.95 -8.99 -21.83
CA PRO A 359 2.06 -8.16 -21.41
C PRO A 359 2.72 -7.55 -22.65
N ILE A 360 2.91 -6.24 -22.68
CA ILE A 360 3.87 -5.64 -23.62
C ILE A 360 5.22 -5.57 -22.88
N ALA A 361 6.23 -6.16 -23.52
CA ALA A 361 7.59 -6.36 -23.02
C ALA A 361 8.33 -5.06 -22.68
#